data_AF-A0A7R8V0Q4-F1
#
_entry.id   AF-A0A7R8V0Q4-F1
#
_cell.length_a   1.000
_cell.length_b   1.000
_cell.length_c   1.000
_cell.angle_alpha   90.00
_cell.angle_beta   90.00
_cell.angle_gamma   90.00
#
_symmetry.space_group_name_H-M   'P 1'
#
loop_
_entity.id
_entity.type
_entity.pdbx_description
1 polymer ?
#
loop_
_entity_poly.entity_id
_entity_poly.type
_entity_poly.pdbx_seq_one_letter_code
_entity_poly.pdbx_strand_id
1 'polypeptide(L)'
;MLHKFIGLFAFVALCSAQKIPVTVYYESLCPDSQAFITQQLYPQLKQGLADRVEVKWIPFGKSKFETRGSDVEFECHHGPNECYGNKVQSCAIQHIQSNSYENQYTRESLILEFINCLMKSGKNFPDNIYPGERCAHENHINNWEVIAQCANSTEGSNLLKQNGELTKAFQPELQSVPTVTFNHQFDKEVQAMALTNFRSVICTFFSIPKPQLCVANGGAGTTAAVSRILFADLAMRQIVYVYLVLIFAAALATQSDAKRGCALYGHSCYGGHGKRSEVATTDDIAQDKTIGYRQLQPQLPVNDNRQILPYLVPNEVRDLDAYQRYRLAKIMRQWMENQRTMDKQNDQENISNEFLKENTTF
;
A
#
# COMPACT_ATOMS: atom_id res chain seq x y z
N MET A 1 -38.40 20.01 -30.00
CA MET A 1 -39.00 19.82 -28.67
C MET A 1 -38.24 18.72 -27.92
N LEU A 2 -36.91 18.74 -27.77
CA LEU A 2 -36.09 19.47 -26.80
C LEU A 2 -36.71 19.64 -25.40
N HIS A 3 -37.05 18.59 -24.65
CA HIS A 3 -37.28 18.75 -23.20
C HIS A 3 -36.74 17.55 -22.40
N LYS A 4 -35.64 17.82 -21.67
CA LYS A 4 -35.36 17.38 -20.30
C LYS A 4 -35.07 15.90 -20.04
N PHE A 5 -33.88 15.45 -20.38
CA PHE A 5 -33.16 14.43 -19.59
C PHE A 5 -31.78 14.97 -19.21
N ILE A 6 -31.76 16.00 -18.37
CA ILE A 6 -30.56 16.31 -17.57
C ILE A 6 -30.62 15.32 -16.41
N GLY A 7 -30.03 14.15 -16.62
CA GLY A 7 -29.74 13.23 -15.53
C GLY A 7 -28.80 13.95 -14.56
N LEU A 8 -29.33 14.30 -13.39
CA LEU A 8 -28.54 14.75 -12.25
C LEU A 8 -27.70 13.56 -11.78
N PHE A 9 -26.59 13.28 -12.46
CA PHE A 9 -25.50 12.53 -11.87
C PHE A 9 -24.99 13.39 -10.72
N ALA A 10 -25.53 13.17 -9.53
CA ALA A 10 -24.89 13.57 -8.30
C ALA A 10 -23.53 12.88 -8.31
N PHE A 11 -22.49 13.60 -8.72
CA PHE A 11 -21.12 13.28 -8.35
C PHE A 11 -21.10 13.34 -6.82
N VAL A 12 -21.35 12.19 -6.18
CA VAL A 12 -20.85 11.96 -4.84
C VAL A 12 -19.35 11.93 -5.02
N ALA A 13 -18.75 13.13 -5.01
CA ALA A 13 -17.33 13.26 -4.83
C ALA A 13 -17.05 12.60 -3.49
N LEU A 14 -16.57 11.36 -3.53
CA LEU A 14 -15.84 10.76 -2.44
C LEU A 14 -14.67 11.70 -2.20
N CYS A 15 -14.88 12.69 -1.33
CA CYS A 15 -13.83 13.54 -0.82
C CYS A 15 -12.98 12.63 0.06
N SER A 16 -12.09 11.87 -0.57
CA SER A 16 -10.95 11.29 0.13
C SER A 16 -10.23 12.48 0.71
N ALA A 17 -10.33 12.66 2.03
CA ALA A 17 -9.64 13.73 2.70
C ALA A 17 -8.15 13.54 2.46
N GLN A 18 -7.57 14.37 1.60
CA GLN A 18 -6.17 14.28 1.23
C GLN A 18 -5.31 14.37 2.50
N LYS A 19 -4.44 13.38 2.70
CA LYS A 19 -3.50 13.37 3.83
C LYS A 19 -2.50 14.51 3.67
N ILE A 20 -2.07 15.10 4.79
CA ILE A 20 -0.98 16.07 4.78
C ILE A 20 0.34 15.32 4.65
N PRO A 21 1.11 15.50 3.56
CA PRO A 21 2.43 14.91 3.45
C PRO A 21 3.42 15.62 4.37
N VAL A 22 4.10 14.83 5.20
CA VAL A 22 5.15 15.26 6.12
C VAL A 22 6.41 14.46 5.79
N THR A 23 7.48 15.12 5.36
CA THR A 23 8.77 14.44 5.14
C THR A 23 9.71 14.70 6.30
N VAL A 24 10.32 13.66 6.85
CA VAL A 24 11.25 13.73 7.97
C VAL A 24 12.62 13.22 7.53
N TYR A 25 13.61 14.11 7.55
CA TYR A 25 15.02 13.80 7.34
C TYR A 25 15.69 13.64 8.69
N TYR A 26 16.30 12.48 8.95
CA TYR A 26 16.80 12.13 10.29
C TYR A 26 17.93 11.09 10.25
N GLU A 27 18.57 10.88 11.40
CA GLU A 27 19.60 9.84 11.60
C GLU A 27 19.18 8.90 12.72
N SER A 28 19.46 7.61 12.57
CA SER A 28 19.01 6.59 13.51
C SER A 28 19.61 6.71 14.92
N LEU A 29 20.82 7.28 15.06
CA LEU A 29 21.50 7.43 16.35
C LEU A 29 21.68 8.89 16.81
N CYS A 30 21.10 9.86 16.10
CA CYS A 30 21.08 11.26 16.49
C CYS A 30 20.06 11.51 17.63
N PRO A 31 20.47 12.05 18.79
CA PRO A 31 19.56 12.30 19.92
C PRO A 31 18.38 13.23 19.59
N ASP A 32 18.61 14.29 18.81
CA ASP A 32 17.54 15.23 18.43
C ASP A 32 16.52 14.56 17.50
N SER A 33 16.99 13.69 16.60
CA SER A 33 16.13 12.89 15.73
C SER A 33 15.26 11.93 16.54
N GLN A 34 15.85 11.30 17.56
CA GLN A 34 15.13 10.41 18.48
C GLN A 34 14.08 11.18 19.29
N ALA A 35 14.45 12.33 19.85
CA ALA A 35 13.53 13.17 20.61
C ALA A 35 12.34 13.62 19.75
N PHE A 36 12.59 14.13 18.54
CA PHE A 36 11.51 14.52 17.65
C PHE A 36 10.57 13.35 17.31
N ILE A 37 11.11 12.22 16.86
CA ILE A 37 10.26 11.09 16.44
C ILE A 37 9.45 10.56 17.62
N THR A 38 10.09 10.31 18.76
CA THR A 38 9.46 9.64 19.90
C THR A 38 8.54 10.55 20.73
N GLN A 39 8.84 11.85 20.81
CA GLN A 39 8.15 12.78 21.70
C GLN A 39 7.22 13.76 20.97
N GLN A 40 7.57 14.13 19.73
CA GLN A 40 6.79 15.11 18.96
C GLN A 40 5.87 14.40 17.95
N LEU A 41 6.43 13.63 17.03
CA LEU A 41 5.70 13.04 15.90
C LEU A 41 4.84 11.84 16.29
N TYR A 42 5.45 10.80 16.89
CA TYR A 42 4.79 9.53 17.19
C TYR A 42 3.52 9.69 18.03
N PRO A 43 3.49 10.47 19.14
CA PRO A 43 2.29 10.59 19.95
C PRO A 43 1.10 11.19 19.18
N GLN A 44 1.33 12.13 18.26
CA GLN A 44 0.19 12.75 17.55
C GLN A 44 -0.41 11.80 16.52
N LEU A 45 0.43 11.02 15.83
CA LEU A 45 -0.06 10.00 14.89
C LEU A 45 -0.87 8.94 15.63
N LYS A 46 -0.39 8.48 16.80
CA LYS A 46 -1.12 7.53 17.67
C LYS A 46 -2.41 8.09 18.25
N GLN A 47 -2.46 9.39 18.52
CA GLN A 47 -3.62 10.06 19.12
C GLN A 47 -4.67 10.56 18.11
N GLY A 48 -4.61 10.09 16.85
CA GLY A 48 -5.68 10.32 15.87
C GLY A 48 -5.28 11.18 14.67
N LEU A 49 -3.99 11.23 14.32
CA LEU A 49 -3.54 11.84 13.05
C LEU A 49 -3.05 10.81 12.00
N ALA A 50 -2.98 9.52 12.32
CA ALA A 50 -2.44 8.49 11.41
C ALA A 50 -3.19 8.36 10.07
N ASP A 51 -4.51 8.60 10.04
CA ASP A 51 -5.35 8.59 8.84
C ASP A 51 -5.35 9.94 8.10
N ARG A 52 -4.77 10.98 8.71
CA ARG A 52 -4.80 12.37 8.23
C ARG A 52 -3.44 12.89 7.76
N VAL A 53 -2.36 12.19 8.11
CA VAL A 53 -0.97 12.55 7.80
C VAL A 53 -0.31 11.40 7.05
N GLU A 54 0.46 11.72 6.03
CA GLU A 54 1.31 10.77 5.31
C GLU A 54 2.77 11.10 5.60
N VAL A 55 3.47 10.21 6.32
CA VAL A 55 4.88 10.43 6.67
C VAL A 55 5.80 9.78 5.65
N LYS A 56 6.68 10.58 5.06
CA LYS A 56 7.82 10.13 4.27
C LYS A 56 9.08 10.14 5.14
N TRP A 57 9.67 8.98 5.35
CA TRP A 57 10.83 8.78 6.22
C TRP A 57 12.12 8.77 5.39
N ILE A 58 13.07 9.65 5.71
CA ILE A 58 14.39 9.72 5.06
C ILE A 58 15.51 9.52 6.11
N PRO A 59 15.79 8.25 6.51
CA PRO A 59 16.92 7.93 7.37
C PRO A 59 18.24 8.01 6.60
N PHE A 60 18.98 9.09 6.79
CA PHE A 60 20.31 9.32 6.22
C PHE A 60 20.99 10.50 6.92
N GLY A 61 20.24 11.59 7.07
CA GLY A 61 20.67 12.83 7.70
C GLY A 61 21.89 13.45 7.04
N LYS A 62 22.94 13.68 7.80
CA LYS A 62 24.15 14.35 7.32
C LYS A 62 25.29 13.37 7.00
N SER A 63 24.95 12.08 6.90
CA SER A 63 25.90 11.06 6.45
C SER A 63 26.46 11.39 5.07
N LYS A 64 27.60 10.81 4.72
CA LYS A 64 28.18 10.88 3.37
C LYS A 64 28.15 9.50 2.74
N PHE A 65 28.18 9.49 1.41
CA PHE A 65 28.35 8.26 0.65
C PHE A 65 29.27 8.48 -0.54
N GLU A 66 30.04 7.45 -0.86
CA GLU A 66 30.88 7.35 -2.06
C GLU A 66 30.56 6.02 -2.77
N THR A 67 30.53 6.05 -4.10
CA THR A 67 30.30 4.85 -4.91
C THR A 67 31.63 4.37 -5.48
N ARG A 68 31.98 3.12 -5.20
CA ARG A 68 33.20 2.46 -5.70
C ARG A 68 32.79 1.21 -6.48
N GLY A 69 32.67 1.35 -7.80
CA GLY A 69 32.14 0.27 -8.64
C GLY A 69 30.67 -0.03 -8.31
N SER A 70 30.36 -1.27 -7.92
CA SER A 70 29.02 -1.68 -7.47
C SER A 70 28.75 -1.38 -5.99
N ASP A 71 29.78 -1.05 -5.22
CA ASP A 71 29.68 -0.89 -3.79
C ASP A 71 29.48 0.58 -3.40
N VAL A 72 28.77 0.78 -2.28
CA VAL A 72 28.54 2.11 -1.70
C VAL A 72 29.05 2.11 -0.28
N GLU A 73 30.02 2.96 -0.03
CA GLU A 73 30.59 3.20 1.30
C GLU A 73 29.84 4.37 1.95
N PHE A 74 29.57 4.27 3.25
CA PHE A 74 28.86 5.27 4.02
C PHE A 74 29.71 5.73 5.20
N GLU A 75 29.77 7.03 5.41
CA GLU A 75 30.34 7.66 6.59
C GLU A 75 29.22 8.34 7.37
N CYS A 76 28.90 7.82 8.56
CA CYS A 76 27.83 8.35 9.42
C CYS A 76 28.43 9.01 10.67
N HIS A 77 27.76 10.05 11.17
CA HIS A 77 28.24 10.88 12.27
C HIS A 77 28.42 10.12 13.58
N HIS A 78 27.55 9.15 13.84
CA HIS A 78 27.57 8.34 15.05
C HIS A 78 28.15 6.94 14.81
N GLY A 79 28.96 6.78 13.76
CA GLY A 79 29.70 5.57 13.46
C GLY A 79 28.92 4.48 12.71
N PRO A 80 29.49 3.27 12.56
CA PRO A 80 28.95 2.22 11.71
C PRO A 80 27.55 1.75 12.09
N ASN A 81 27.22 1.77 13.39
CA ASN A 81 25.88 1.38 13.88
C ASN A 81 24.79 2.34 13.43
N GLU A 82 25.11 3.62 13.22
CA GLU A 82 24.16 4.56 12.63
C GLU A 82 23.92 4.26 11.15
N CYS A 83 24.98 3.96 10.40
CA CYS A 83 24.84 3.56 9.01
C CYS A 83 24.01 2.29 8.89
N TYR A 84 24.28 1.28 9.73
CA TYR A 84 23.50 0.06 9.78
C TYR A 84 22.05 0.34 10.19
N GLY A 85 21.82 1.16 11.22
CA GLY A 85 20.48 1.56 11.64
C GLY A 85 19.70 2.31 10.56
N ASN A 86 20.36 3.20 9.81
CA ASN A 86 19.76 3.90 8.68
C ASN A 86 19.37 2.90 7.56
N LYS A 87 20.20 1.89 7.27
CA LYS A 87 19.86 0.80 6.33
C LYS A 87 18.68 -0.03 6.84
N VAL A 88 18.68 -0.45 8.10
CA VAL A 88 17.58 -1.23 8.70
C VAL A 88 16.26 -0.48 8.57
N GLN A 89 16.22 0.81 8.90
CA GLN A 89 15.01 1.61 8.78
C GLN A 89 14.60 1.82 7.31
N SER A 90 15.55 2.03 6.39
CA SER A 90 15.27 2.10 4.95
C SER A 90 14.65 0.80 4.41
N CYS A 91 15.21 -0.35 4.79
CA CYS A 91 14.70 -1.67 4.43
C CYS A 91 13.34 -1.96 5.06
N ALA A 92 13.11 -1.56 6.30
CA ALA A 92 11.81 -1.70 6.95
C ALA A 92 10.73 -0.89 6.21
N ILE A 93 11.02 0.34 5.81
CA ILE A 93 10.11 1.15 4.98
C ILE A 93 9.81 0.42 3.66
N GLN A 94 10.80 -0.21 3.03
CA GLN A 94 10.62 -0.91 1.75
C GLN A 94 9.83 -2.23 1.88
N HIS A 95 10.07 -3.00 2.95
CA HIS A 95 9.65 -4.40 3.05
C HIS A 95 8.57 -4.69 4.09
N ILE A 96 8.27 -3.79 5.02
CA ILE A 96 7.10 -3.96 5.88
C ILE A 96 5.84 -3.89 5.01
N GLN A 97 5.00 -4.92 5.14
CA GLN A 97 3.71 -5.05 4.49
C GLN A 97 2.67 -5.35 5.56
N SER A 98 1.46 -4.80 5.41
CA SER A 98 0.33 -5.21 6.25
C SER A 98 -0.25 -6.53 5.75
N ASN A 99 -0.62 -7.40 6.69
CA ASN A 99 -1.38 -8.60 6.38
C ASN A 99 -2.83 -8.21 6.02
N SER A 100 -3.28 -8.55 4.81
CA SER A 100 -4.64 -8.22 4.35
C SER A 100 -5.76 -8.89 5.17
N TYR A 101 -5.43 -9.92 5.95
CA TYR A 101 -6.38 -10.60 6.83
C TYR A 101 -6.45 -9.96 8.24
N GLU A 102 -5.49 -9.09 8.58
CA GLU A 102 -5.43 -8.38 9.87
C GLU A 102 -5.79 -6.91 9.69
N ASN A 103 -7.08 -6.58 9.80
CA ASN A 103 -7.58 -5.21 9.66
C ASN A 103 -7.14 -4.26 10.79
N GLN A 104 -6.45 -4.77 11.82
CA GLN A 104 -5.97 -3.99 12.97
C GLN A 104 -4.76 -3.12 12.63
N TYR A 105 -3.90 -3.56 11.71
CA TYR A 105 -2.63 -2.91 11.41
C TYR A 105 -2.58 -2.48 9.94
N THR A 106 -2.29 -1.20 9.72
CA THR A 106 -1.88 -0.71 8.39
C THR A 106 -0.36 -0.81 8.26
N ARG A 107 0.13 -0.87 7.03
CA ARG A 107 1.57 -0.84 6.75
C ARG A 107 2.24 0.38 7.40
N GLU A 108 1.59 1.53 7.32
CA GLU A 108 2.09 2.78 7.88
C GLU A 108 2.13 2.75 9.42
N SER A 109 1.13 2.11 10.06
CA SER A 109 1.16 1.91 11.51
C SER A 109 2.30 1.01 11.96
N LEU A 110 2.58 -0.09 11.24
CA LEU A 110 3.69 -0.99 11.56
C LEU A 110 5.04 -0.31 11.40
N ILE A 111 5.24 0.44 10.30
CA ILE A 111 6.46 1.24 10.09
C ILE A 111 6.65 2.27 11.22
N LEU A 112 5.58 2.97 11.59
CA LEU A 112 5.61 3.97 12.67
C LEU A 112 6.03 3.35 14.01
N GLU A 113 5.41 2.23 14.39
CA GLU A 113 5.73 1.52 15.64
C GLU A 113 7.18 1.02 15.65
N PHE A 114 7.63 0.44 14.55
CA PHE A 114 9.00 -0.06 14.40
C PHE A 114 10.05 1.04 14.51
N ILE A 115 9.88 2.12 13.74
CA ILE A 115 10.80 3.27 13.79
C ILE A 115 10.78 3.89 15.18
N ASN A 116 9.62 4.07 15.81
CA ASN A 116 9.54 4.60 17.17
C ASN A 116 10.28 3.72 18.19
N CYS A 117 10.14 2.39 18.11
CA CYS A 117 10.88 1.46 18.98
C CYS A 117 12.40 1.59 18.80
N LEU A 118 12.89 1.62 17.56
CA LEU A 118 14.31 1.79 17.25
C LEU A 118 14.84 3.13 17.77
N MET A 119 14.13 4.22 17.47
CA MET A 119 14.52 5.57 17.89
C MET A 119 14.48 5.74 19.41
N LYS A 120 13.55 5.08 20.11
CA LYS A 120 13.49 5.06 21.58
C LYS A 120 14.66 4.31 22.21
N SER A 121 15.15 3.27 21.53
CA SER A 121 16.30 2.48 21.99
C SER A 121 17.60 3.29 21.89
N GLY A 122 17.69 4.16 20.87
CA GLY A 122 18.85 5.01 20.64
C GLY A 122 20.16 4.22 20.61
N LYS A 123 21.15 4.64 21.41
CA LYS A 123 22.44 3.93 21.57
C LYS A 123 22.42 2.86 22.67
N ASN A 124 21.28 2.65 23.33
CA ASN A 124 21.16 1.79 24.51
C ASN A 124 20.68 0.41 24.11
N PHE A 125 21.57 -0.41 23.55
CA PHE A 125 21.27 -1.81 23.21
C PHE A 125 22.39 -2.75 23.67
N PRO A 126 22.05 -3.96 24.17
CA PRO A 126 23.01 -4.91 24.71
C PRO A 126 23.98 -5.38 23.63
N ASP A 127 25.22 -5.69 24.04
CA ASP A 127 26.29 -6.26 23.21
C ASP A 127 26.60 -5.47 21.92
N ASN A 128 26.20 -4.19 21.87
CA ASN A 128 26.32 -3.34 20.70
C ASN A 128 25.60 -3.90 19.45
N ILE A 129 24.59 -4.76 19.64
CA ILE A 129 23.75 -5.32 18.59
C ILE A 129 22.53 -4.41 18.37
N TYR A 130 22.39 -3.89 17.15
CA TYR A 130 21.27 -2.99 16.82
C TYR A 130 19.91 -3.70 17.04
N PRO A 131 18.93 -3.09 17.73
CA PRO A 131 17.78 -3.79 18.31
C PRO A 131 16.64 -4.06 17.33
N GLY A 132 16.95 -4.35 16.06
CA GLY A 132 15.96 -4.52 15.00
C GLY A 132 15.04 -5.72 15.21
N GLU A 133 15.57 -6.88 15.58
CA GLU A 133 14.77 -8.09 15.83
C GLU A 133 13.78 -7.88 16.98
N ARG A 134 14.28 -7.35 18.10
CA ARG A 134 13.45 -7.04 19.27
C ARG A 134 12.30 -6.09 18.89
N CYS A 135 12.62 -4.99 18.20
CA CYS A 135 11.59 -4.05 17.77
C CYS A 135 10.62 -4.63 16.75
N ALA A 136 11.03 -5.58 15.91
CA ALA A 136 10.12 -6.25 14.99
C ALA A 136 9.14 -7.15 15.76
N HIS A 137 9.65 -7.97 16.69
CA HIS A 137 8.85 -8.86 17.52
C HIS A 137 7.86 -8.10 18.41
N GLU A 138 8.30 -7.04 19.10
CA GLU A 138 7.44 -6.20 19.97
C GLU A 138 6.30 -5.49 19.20
N ASN A 139 6.43 -5.34 17.88
CA ASN A 139 5.49 -4.56 17.05
C ASN A 139 4.84 -5.39 15.93
N HIS A 140 4.77 -6.71 16.08
CA HIS A 140 4.06 -7.63 15.18
C HIS A 140 4.58 -7.64 13.73
N ILE A 141 5.88 -7.42 13.55
CA ILE A 141 6.54 -7.48 12.24
C ILE A 141 7.16 -8.86 12.08
N ASN A 142 6.48 -9.71 11.32
CA ASN A 142 6.82 -11.12 11.18
C ASN A 142 7.85 -11.41 10.07
N ASN A 143 8.37 -10.38 9.39
CA ASN A 143 9.34 -10.51 8.30
C ASN A 143 10.68 -9.84 8.60
N TRP A 144 11.11 -9.86 9.87
CA TRP A 144 12.38 -9.28 10.30
C TRP A 144 13.57 -9.81 9.50
N GLU A 145 13.61 -11.10 9.21
CA GLU A 145 14.71 -11.74 8.47
C GLU A 145 14.89 -11.12 7.09
N VAL A 146 13.79 -10.75 6.41
CA VAL A 146 13.82 -10.06 5.12
C VAL A 146 14.42 -8.65 5.27
N ILE A 147 14.04 -7.93 6.33
CA ILE A 147 14.55 -6.59 6.62
C ILE A 147 16.06 -6.65 6.94
N ALA A 148 16.47 -7.61 7.77
CA ALA A 148 17.86 -7.83 8.14
C ALA A 148 18.72 -8.24 6.94
N GLN A 149 18.23 -9.14 6.08
CA GLN A 149 18.91 -9.52 4.84
C GLN A 149 19.06 -8.32 3.90
N CYS A 150 18.00 -7.52 3.72
CA CYS A 150 18.07 -6.29 2.94
C CYS A 150 19.16 -5.34 3.49
N ALA A 151 19.19 -5.10 4.80
CA ALA A 151 20.13 -4.17 5.43
C ALA A 151 21.60 -4.59 5.28
N ASN A 152 21.86 -5.90 5.19
CA ASN A 152 23.17 -6.49 5.00
C ASN A 152 23.56 -6.70 3.52
N SER A 153 22.71 -6.28 2.58
CA SER A 153 22.93 -6.49 1.14
C SER A 153 23.15 -5.18 0.37
N THR A 154 23.47 -5.32 -0.92
CA THR A 154 23.51 -4.19 -1.87
C THR A 154 22.15 -3.47 -1.98
N GLU A 155 21.03 -4.14 -1.72
CA GLU A 155 19.71 -3.51 -1.70
C GLU A 155 19.65 -2.43 -0.61
N GLY A 156 20.02 -2.76 0.63
CA GLY A 156 20.07 -1.79 1.74
C GLY A 156 21.04 -0.64 1.47
N SER A 157 22.19 -0.93 0.83
CA SER A 157 23.11 0.12 0.36
C SER A 157 22.46 1.04 -0.67
N ASN A 158 21.73 0.50 -1.64
CA ASN A 158 21.05 1.30 -2.66
C ASN A 158 19.92 2.15 -2.07
N LEU A 159 19.12 1.61 -1.16
CA LEU A 159 18.07 2.35 -0.46
C LEU A 159 18.66 3.50 0.37
N LEU A 160 19.75 3.25 1.11
CA LEU A 160 20.41 4.30 1.88
C LEU A 160 21.05 5.36 0.97
N LYS A 161 21.65 4.97 -0.15
CA LYS A 161 22.15 5.90 -1.18
C LYS A 161 21.04 6.79 -1.74
N GLN A 162 19.88 6.22 -2.06
CA GLN A 162 18.72 6.98 -2.53
C GLN A 162 18.25 8.01 -1.48
N ASN A 163 18.23 7.65 -0.19
CA ASN A 163 17.95 8.60 0.88
C ASN A 163 19.02 9.70 0.99
N GLY A 164 20.28 9.36 0.71
CA GLY A 164 21.37 10.33 0.60
C GLY A 164 21.21 11.28 -0.58
N GLU A 165 20.78 10.80 -1.74
CA GLU A 165 20.47 11.62 -2.91
C GLU A 165 19.29 12.57 -2.62
N LEU A 166 18.24 12.07 -1.96
CA LEU A 166 17.10 12.90 -1.52
C LEU A 166 17.52 13.96 -0.50
N THR A 167 18.45 13.64 0.40
CA THR A 167 18.99 14.60 1.36
C THR A 167 19.88 15.65 0.66
N LYS A 168 20.75 15.24 -0.27
CA LYS A 168 21.58 16.17 -1.06
C LYS A 168 20.76 17.10 -1.96
N ALA A 169 19.61 16.62 -2.44
CA ALA A 169 18.69 17.41 -3.27
C ALA A 169 17.80 18.37 -2.46
N PHE A 170 17.83 18.29 -1.13
CA PHE A 170 17.04 19.16 -0.26
C PHE A 170 17.47 20.63 -0.42
N GLN A 171 16.50 21.53 -0.53
CA GLN A 171 16.72 22.98 -0.68
C GLN A 171 15.94 23.75 0.39
N PRO A 172 16.58 24.66 1.15
CA PRO A 172 18.02 24.96 1.16
C PRO A 172 18.86 23.76 1.64
N GLU A 173 20.18 23.75 1.41
CA GLU A 173 21.05 22.64 1.85
C GLU A 173 20.80 22.27 3.32
N LEU A 174 20.68 20.96 3.60
CA LEU A 174 20.30 20.44 4.91
C LEU A 174 21.37 20.77 5.98
N GLN A 175 21.05 21.67 6.90
CA GLN A 175 21.98 22.15 7.93
C GLN A 175 22.01 21.27 9.17
N SER A 176 20.86 20.72 9.57
CA SER A 176 20.68 19.93 10.78
C SER A 176 19.65 18.82 10.60
N VAL A 177 19.71 17.83 11.49
CA VAL A 177 18.66 16.82 11.67
C VAL A 177 18.11 16.89 13.09
N PRO A 178 16.82 16.57 13.30
CA PRO A 178 15.85 16.22 12.27
C PRO A 178 15.42 17.48 11.49
N THR A 179 15.16 17.33 10.20
CA THR A 179 14.56 18.36 9.34
C THR A 179 13.21 17.87 8.83
N VAL A 180 12.17 18.68 8.97
CA VAL A 180 10.78 18.33 8.68
C VAL A 180 10.21 19.29 7.65
N THR A 181 9.48 18.76 6.69
CA THR A 181 8.71 19.55 5.73
C THR A 181 7.24 19.18 5.80
N PHE A 182 6.39 20.15 5.47
CA PHE A 182 4.94 19.98 5.39
C PHE A 182 4.50 20.39 3.99
N ASN A 183 3.64 19.61 3.34
CA ASN A 183 3.23 19.88 1.94
C ASN A 183 4.43 20.01 0.98
N HIS A 184 5.50 19.25 1.24
CA HIS A 184 6.76 19.27 0.48
C HIS A 184 7.51 20.61 0.51
N GLN A 185 7.14 21.52 1.41
CA GLN A 185 7.77 22.83 1.57
C GLN A 185 8.55 22.88 2.89
N PHE A 186 9.75 23.45 2.82
CA PHE A 186 10.55 23.78 3.99
C PHE A 186 10.38 25.25 4.34
N ASP A 187 10.12 25.52 5.61
CA ASP A 187 10.08 26.85 6.19
C ASP A 187 10.81 26.79 7.53
N LYS A 188 11.73 27.73 7.76
CA LYS A 188 12.68 27.68 8.88
C LYS A 188 11.97 27.88 10.21
N GLU A 189 11.01 28.80 10.27
CA GLU A 189 10.21 29.11 11.44
C GLU A 189 9.26 27.95 11.76
N VAL A 190 8.59 27.41 10.73
CA VAL A 190 7.72 26.23 10.85
C VAL A 190 8.50 25.02 11.36
N GLN A 191 9.70 24.79 10.82
CA GLN A 191 10.60 23.73 11.27
C GLN A 191 10.95 23.90 12.76
N ALA A 192 11.41 25.08 13.16
CA ALA A 192 11.80 25.34 14.55
C ALA A 192 10.64 25.11 15.54
N MET A 193 9.43 25.53 15.16
CA MET A 193 8.23 25.27 15.95
C MET A 193 7.86 23.78 15.96
N ALA A 194 8.00 23.07 14.83
CA ALA A 194 7.65 21.66 14.74
C ALA A 194 8.51 20.78 15.66
N LEU A 195 9.77 21.16 15.88
CA LEU A 195 10.67 20.44 16.78
C LEU A 195 10.28 20.52 18.27
N THR A 196 9.52 21.55 18.66
CA THR A 196 9.12 21.77 20.06
C THR A 196 7.63 21.54 20.29
N ASN A 197 6.80 21.77 19.26
CA ASN A 197 5.35 21.59 19.31
C ASN A 197 4.80 21.18 17.93
N PHE A 198 5.11 19.95 17.52
CA PHE A 198 4.65 19.39 16.25
C PHE A 198 3.13 19.44 16.12
N ARG A 199 2.39 19.17 17.20
CA ARG A 199 0.92 19.20 17.22
C ARG A 199 0.39 20.57 16.78
N SER A 200 0.89 21.65 17.37
CA SER A 200 0.45 23.01 17.01
C SER A 200 0.67 23.27 15.52
N VAL A 201 1.86 22.93 15.01
CA VAL A 201 2.23 23.13 13.61
C VAL A 201 1.36 22.30 12.66
N ILE A 202 1.27 20.98 12.83
CA ILE A 202 0.48 20.13 11.91
C ILE A 202 -1.00 20.53 11.89
N CYS A 203 -1.52 21.04 13.00
CA CYS A 203 -2.89 21.50 13.10
C CYS A 203 -3.20 22.78 12.32
N THR A 204 -2.19 23.56 11.90
CA THR A 204 -2.40 24.73 11.02
C THR A 204 -2.70 24.31 9.58
N PHE A 205 -2.22 23.14 9.16
CA PHE A 205 -2.35 22.63 7.79
C PHE A 205 -3.69 21.91 7.51
N PHE A 206 -4.50 21.62 8.54
CA PHE A 206 -5.82 21.01 8.34
C PHE A 206 -6.90 22.04 7.97
N SER A 207 -7.66 21.74 6.93
CA SER A 207 -8.92 22.42 6.62
C SER A 207 -10.05 22.00 7.58
N ILE A 208 -11.11 22.81 7.67
CA ILE A 208 -12.28 22.53 8.51
C ILE A 208 -13.14 21.43 7.85
N PRO A 209 -13.64 20.43 8.61
CA PRO A 209 -13.45 20.23 10.04
C PRO A 209 -12.05 19.66 10.38
N LYS A 210 -11.40 20.28 11.37
CA LYS A 210 -10.09 19.84 11.87
C LYS A 210 -10.24 18.57 12.73
N PRO A 211 -9.22 17.70 12.81
CA PRO A 211 -9.20 16.58 13.75
C PRO A 211 -9.43 17.05 15.19
N GLN A 212 -10.03 16.22 16.04
CA GLN A 212 -10.33 16.56 17.45
C GLN A 212 -9.07 17.01 18.22
N LEU A 213 -7.95 16.33 17.96
CA LEU A 213 -6.63 16.70 18.51
C LEU A 213 -6.24 18.15 18.18
N CYS A 214 -6.75 18.73 17.09
CA CYS A 214 -6.48 20.10 16.67
C CYS A 214 -7.49 21.14 17.19
N VAL A 215 -8.53 20.71 17.90
CA VAL A 215 -9.58 21.60 18.45
C VAL A 215 -9.44 21.75 19.98
N ALA A 216 -8.81 20.77 20.64
CA ALA A 216 -8.57 20.82 22.08
C ALA A 216 -7.41 21.76 22.46
N ASN A 217 -7.72 23.06 22.61
CA ASN A 217 -7.13 24.09 23.50
C ASN A 217 -7.19 25.50 22.87
N GLY A 218 -8.41 26.04 22.72
CA GLY A 218 -8.68 27.47 22.86
C GLY A 218 -9.41 27.67 24.20
N GLY A 219 -8.95 28.61 25.01
CA GLY A 219 -9.31 28.74 26.44
C GLY A 219 -10.80 28.86 26.78
N ALA A 220 -11.06 28.76 28.09
CA ALA A 220 -12.33 29.05 28.73
C ALA A 220 -12.98 30.33 28.15
N GLY A 221 -14.15 30.17 27.54
CA GLY A 221 -14.90 31.25 26.91
C GLY A 221 -16.22 30.75 26.32
N THR A 222 -17.24 30.72 27.19
CA THR A 222 -18.68 30.89 26.86
C THR A 222 -19.37 29.91 25.91
N THR A 223 -20.16 29.03 26.54
CA THR A 223 -21.60 28.75 26.31
C THR A 223 -22.10 28.25 24.94
N ALA A 224 -22.70 27.05 25.02
CA ALA A 224 -23.96 26.68 24.38
C ALA A 224 -24.02 26.63 22.84
N ALA A 225 -23.51 25.56 22.24
CA ALA A 225 -23.98 25.12 20.91
C ALA A 225 -23.88 23.61 20.61
N VAL A 226 -23.57 22.75 21.59
CA VAL A 226 -23.34 21.31 21.31
C VAL A 226 -24.63 20.48 21.20
N SER A 227 -25.82 21.11 21.32
CA SER A 227 -27.10 20.37 21.29
C SER A 227 -27.85 20.41 19.95
N ARG A 228 -27.26 20.92 18.85
CA ARG A 228 -27.93 20.95 17.53
C ARG A 228 -27.31 20.10 16.42
N ILE A 229 -26.15 19.48 16.64
CA ILE A 229 -25.46 18.72 15.58
C ILE A 229 -25.79 17.22 15.64
N LEU A 230 -26.19 16.67 16.80
CA LEU A 230 -26.58 15.26 16.92
C LEU A 230 -27.93 14.90 16.27
N PHE A 231 -28.76 15.88 15.92
CA PHE A 231 -30.03 15.64 15.22
C PHE A 231 -29.91 15.73 13.69
N ALA A 232 -28.83 16.32 13.16
CA ALA A 232 -28.62 16.46 11.72
C ALA A 232 -28.06 15.18 11.09
N ASP A 233 -27.16 14.46 11.78
CA ASP A 233 -26.55 13.23 11.26
C ASP A 233 -27.52 12.04 11.21
N LEU A 234 -28.43 11.93 12.18
CA LEU A 234 -29.45 10.88 12.17
C LEU A 234 -30.50 11.13 11.09
N ALA A 235 -30.92 12.39 10.92
CA ALA A 235 -31.88 12.78 9.88
C ALA A 235 -31.29 12.58 8.47
N MET A 236 -30.03 12.95 8.25
CA MET A 236 -29.35 12.71 6.96
C MET A 236 -29.21 11.22 6.64
N ARG A 237 -28.84 10.38 7.62
CA ARG A 237 -28.79 8.92 7.42
C ARG A 237 -30.16 8.32 7.10
N GLN A 238 -31.22 8.77 7.77
CA GLN A 238 -32.58 8.31 7.50
C GLN A 238 -33.06 8.75 6.11
N ILE A 239 -32.77 9.99 5.71
CA ILE A 239 -33.13 10.50 4.38
C ILE A 239 -32.41 9.71 3.28
N VAL A 240 -31.11 9.44 3.43
CA VAL A 240 -30.36 8.64 2.46
C VAL A 240 -30.91 7.21 2.38
N TYR A 241 -31.27 6.61 3.51
CA TYR A 241 -31.86 5.26 3.53
C TYR A 241 -33.22 5.20 2.83
N VAL A 242 -34.10 6.18 3.07
CA VAL A 242 -35.40 6.29 2.40
C VAL A 242 -35.22 6.48 0.89
N TYR A 243 -34.26 7.31 0.47
CA TYR A 243 -33.96 7.48 -0.96
C TYR A 243 -33.44 6.20 -1.61
N LEU A 244 -32.56 5.44 -0.95
CA LEU A 244 -32.06 4.16 -1.46
C LEU A 244 -33.17 3.12 -1.57
N VAL A 245 -34.07 3.03 -0.59
CA VAL A 245 -35.24 2.14 -0.64
C VAL A 245 -36.19 2.53 -1.76
N LEU A 246 -36.45 3.82 -1.97
CA LEU A 246 -37.30 4.31 -3.07
C LEU A 246 -36.69 4.04 -4.45
N ILE A 247 -35.37 4.20 -4.60
CA ILE A 247 -34.65 3.87 -5.84
C ILE A 247 -34.73 2.36 -6.10
N PHE A 248 -34.53 1.53 -5.08
CA PHE A 248 -34.62 0.08 -5.21
C PHE A 248 -36.06 -0.37 -5.54
N ALA A 249 -37.07 0.21 -4.90
CA ALA A 249 -38.48 -0.05 -5.20
C ALA A 249 -38.86 0.38 -6.63
N ALA A 250 -38.36 1.53 -7.09
CA ALA A 250 -38.55 1.98 -8.47
C ALA A 250 -37.86 1.05 -9.48
N ALA A 251 -36.64 0.57 -9.17
CA ALA A 251 -35.93 -0.39 -10.01
C ALA A 251 -36.68 -1.73 -10.10
N LEU A 252 -37.26 -2.21 -9.00
CA LEU A 252 -38.11 -3.40 -9.00
C LEU A 252 -39.43 -3.18 -9.75
N ALA A 253 -40.03 -2.00 -9.65
CA ALA A 253 -41.24 -1.64 -10.40
C ALA A 253 -41.00 -1.56 -11.92
N THR A 254 -39.78 -1.29 -12.37
CA THR A 254 -39.43 -1.32 -13.81
C THR A 254 -39.22 -2.74 -14.37
N GLN A 255 -39.18 -3.77 -13.52
CA GLN A 255 -39.07 -5.18 -13.97
C GLN A 255 -40.42 -5.85 -14.21
N SER A 256 -41.57 -5.19 -13.93
CA SER A 256 -42.88 -5.82 -14.12
C SER A 256 -43.46 -5.74 -15.54
N ASP A 257 -42.86 -5.00 -16.46
CA ASP A 257 -43.39 -4.83 -17.84
C ASP A 257 -42.63 -5.58 -18.94
N ALA A 258 -41.87 -6.62 -18.59
CA ALA A 258 -41.25 -7.51 -19.57
C ALA A 258 -41.78 -8.94 -19.46
N LYS A 259 -43.11 -9.15 -19.62
CA LYS A 259 -43.72 -10.47 -19.89
C LYS A 259 -45.16 -10.34 -20.40
N ARG A 260 -45.34 -9.79 -21.62
CA ARG A 260 -46.60 -9.94 -22.38
C ARG A 260 -46.42 -10.51 -23.79
N GLY A 261 -45.29 -11.16 -24.07
CA GLY A 261 -44.95 -11.68 -25.41
C GLY A 261 -45.11 -13.18 -25.66
N CYS A 262 -45.45 -14.02 -24.67
CA CYS A 262 -45.35 -15.49 -24.83
C CYS A 262 -46.65 -16.26 -24.52
N ALA A 263 -47.82 -15.64 -24.73
CA ALA A 263 -49.12 -16.28 -24.46
C ALA A 263 -49.95 -16.63 -25.71
N LEU A 264 -49.41 -16.45 -26.93
CA LEU A 264 -50.18 -16.67 -28.17
C LEU A 264 -49.71 -17.82 -29.08
N TYR A 265 -48.59 -18.49 -28.77
CA TYR A 265 -48.17 -19.70 -29.47
C TYR A 265 -47.69 -20.72 -28.44
N GLY A 266 -48.43 -21.83 -28.34
CA GLY A 266 -48.21 -22.87 -27.34
C GLY A 266 -46.75 -23.31 -27.22
N HIS A 267 -46.36 -23.59 -25.98
CA HIS A 267 -45.06 -24.09 -25.53
C HIS A 267 -44.19 -24.76 -26.62
N SER A 268 -43.21 -24.02 -27.16
CA SER A 268 -41.88 -24.50 -27.59
C SER A 268 -41.16 -23.42 -28.41
N CYS A 269 -40.00 -22.95 -27.94
CA CYS A 269 -39.02 -22.26 -28.78
C CYS A 269 -37.66 -22.97 -28.64
N TYR A 270 -37.49 -24.04 -29.42
CA TYR A 270 -36.20 -24.57 -29.84
C TYR A 270 -35.94 -24.09 -31.28
N GLY A 271 -34.72 -23.64 -31.58
CA GLY A 271 -34.21 -23.59 -32.96
C GLY A 271 -33.40 -22.34 -33.30
N GLY A 272 -32.15 -22.55 -33.72
CA GLY A 272 -31.34 -21.50 -34.33
C GLY A 272 -29.88 -21.89 -34.59
N HIS A 273 -29.64 -22.90 -35.43
CA HIS A 273 -28.32 -23.21 -36.00
C HIS A 273 -28.09 -22.36 -37.27
N GLY A 274 -26.92 -21.71 -37.39
CA GLY A 274 -26.22 -21.48 -38.66
C GLY A 274 -26.32 -20.10 -39.36
N LYS A 275 -25.15 -19.46 -39.55
CA LYS A 275 -24.60 -18.83 -40.80
C LYS A 275 -23.18 -18.29 -40.47
N ARG A 276 -22.13 -19.06 -40.80
CA ARG A 276 -21.22 -18.95 -41.96
C ARG A 276 -20.36 -17.67 -41.95
N SER A 277 -19.08 -17.86 -41.63
CA SER A 277 -17.96 -16.98 -41.94
C SER A 277 -17.66 -17.04 -43.45
N GLU A 278 -17.36 -15.91 -44.07
CA GLU A 278 -16.75 -15.85 -45.40
C GLU A 278 -15.23 -15.78 -45.27
N VAL A 279 -14.55 -16.65 -46.03
CA VAL A 279 -13.10 -16.63 -46.29
C VAL A 279 -12.95 -16.46 -47.79
N ALA A 280 -12.10 -15.50 -48.20
CA ALA A 280 -11.59 -15.40 -49.56
C ALA A 280 -10.47 -16.45 -49.76
N THR A 281 -10.63 -17.25 -50.81
CA THR A 281 -9.72 -18.32 -51.26
C THR A 281 -8.60 -17.77 -52.14
N THR A 282 -7.41 -18.39 -52.05
CA THR A 282 -6.70 -19.05 -53.17
C THR A 282 -5.58 -19.95 -52.61
N ASP A 283 -5.65 -21.24 -52.98
CA ASP A 283 -4.59 -22.17 -53.45
C ASP A 283 -3.33 -22.38 -52.57
N ASP A 284 -2.75 -23.58 -52.35
CA ASP A 284 -2.85 -24.89 -53.00
C ASP A 284 -2.14 -25.98 -52.13
N ILE A 285 -2.60 -27.23 -52.27
CA ILE A 285 -1.81 -28.50 -52.29
C ILE A 285 -1.12 -29.03 -51.00
N ALA A 286 -1.84 -30.00 -50.39
CA ALA A 286 -1.49 -31.43 -50.20
C ALA A 286 -0.66 -31.97 -49.01
N GLN A 287 -1.22 -33.10 -48.52
CA GLN A 287 -0.67 -34.26 -47.80
C GLN A 287 -0.28 -34.09 -46.33
N ASP A 288 -0.40 -35.06 -45.41
CA ASP A 288 -1.17 -36.30 -45.18
C ASP A 288 -0.53 -36.90 -43.88
N LYS A 289 -1.28 -37.69 -43.11
CA LYS A 289 -0.87 -38.64 -42.04
C LYS A 289 -0.78 -38.18 -40.58
N THR A 290 -1.96 -38.29 -39.95
CA THR A 290 -2.31 -39.14 -38.80
C THR A 290 -1.26 -39.84 -37.90
N ILE A 291 -1.63 -39.84 -36.60
CA ILE A 291 -1.45 -40.86 -35.54
C ILE A 291 -0.23 -40.75 -34.60
N GLY A 292 -0.54 -40.69 -33.30
CA GLY A 292 0.02 -41.65 -32.35
C GLY A 292 0.78 -41.08 -31.15
N TYR A 293 0.10 -40.97 -30.00
CA TYR A 293 0.74 -40.91 -28.70
C TYR A 293 1.53 -42.20 -28.42
N ARG A 294 2.82 -42.08 -28.10
CA ARG A 294 3.51 -43.07 -27.25
C ARG A 294 4.64 -42.42 -26.46
N GLN A 295 4.44 -42.45 -25.15
CA GLN A 295 5.37 -42.18 -24.06
C GLN A 295 6.46 -43.24 -24.03
N LEU A 296 7.72 -42.86 -23.75
CA LEU A 296 8.69 -43.57 -22.90
C LEU A 296 10.08 -42.88 -22.94
N GLN A 297 10.51 -42.46 -21.75
CA GLN A 297 11.90 -42.16 -21.33
C GLN A 297 12.89 -43.28 -21.73
N PRO A 298 14.23 -43.06 -21.83
CA PRO A 298 15.04 -42.91 -20.60
C PRO A 298 16.42 -42.19 -20.68
N GLN A 299 16.92 -41.91 -19.46
CA GLN A 299 18.33 -41.89 -19.02
C GLN A 299 19.23 -40.65 -19.24
N LEU A 300 19.78 -40.21 -18.09
CA LEU A 300 20.90 -39.28 -17.87
C LEU A 300 22.23 -39.92 -18.35
N PRO A 301 23.26 -39.12 -18.71
CA PRO A 301 24.22 -38.73 -17.67
C PRO A 301 24.78 -37.29 -17.78
N VAL A 302 25.12 -36.79 -16.60
CA VAL A 302 26.08 -35.75 -16.18
C VAL A 302 27.10 -35.29 -17.24
N ASN A 303 27.20 -33.98 -17.50
CA ASN A 303 28.49 -33.29 -17.49
C ASN A 303 28.40 -31.78 -17.24
N ASP A 304 29.39 -31.31 -16.48
CA ASP A 304 29.65 -29.96 -16.00
C ASP A 304 30.46 -29.17 -17.05
N ASN A 305 29.96 -28.01 -17.48
CA ASN A 305 30.73 -26.75 -17.55
C ASN A 305 30.00 -25.66 -18.36
N ARG A 306 29.68 -24.59 -17.64
CA ARG A 306 29.89 -23.18 -17.99
C ARG A 306 30.22 -22.86 -19.47
N GLN A 307 29.22 -22.38 -20.21
CA GLN A 307 29.44 -21.39 -21.28
C GLN A 307 28.41 -20.26 -21.16
N ILE A 308 28.95 -19.09 -20.88
CA ILE A 308 28.34 -17.78 -20.97
C ILE A 308 28.17 -17.45 -22.45
N LEU A 309 26.99 -17.00 -22.87
CA LEU A 309 26.87 -16.04 -23.96
C LEU A 309 25.70 -15.07 -23.68
N PRO A 310 25.84 -13.82 -24.14
CA PRO A 310 25.21 -12.63 -23.60
C PRO A 310 23.92 -12.32 -24.35
N TYR A 311 22.94 -11.73 -23.67
CA TYR A 311 21.87 -11.02 -24.37
C TYR A 311 21.61 -9.66 -23.71
N LEU A 312 22.29 -8.69 -24.30
CA LEU A 312 21.78 -7.38 -24.72
C LEU A 312 20.97 -6.58 -23.69
N VAL A 313 21.67 -5.59 -23.12
CA VAL A 313 21.07 -4.37 -22.57
C VAL A 313 20.54 -3.53 -23.74
N PRO A 314 19.25 -3.15 -23.78
CA PRO A 314 18.83 -2.00 -24.57
C PRO A 314 19.00 -0.74 -23.74
N ASN A 315 19.83 0.17 -24.25
CA ASN A 315 19.87 1.54 -23.80
C ASN A 315 18.48 2.19 -23.97
N GLU A 316 18.04 2.86 -22.91
CA GLU A 316 17.45 4.20 -22.96
C GLU A 316 16.24 4.41 -23.88
N VAL A 317 15.06 3.98 -23.43
CA VAL A 317 13.86 4.84 -23.20
C VAL A 317 13.01 4.13 -22.14
N ARG A 318 12.85 4.72 -20.95
CA ARG A 318 11.98 4.18 -19.89
C ARG A 318 10.52 4.34 -20.31
N ASP A 319 9.95 3.28 -20.84
CA ASP A 319 8.50 3.18 -20.97
C ASP A 319 7.89 2.85 -19.59
N LEU A 320 7.58 3.90 -18.82
CA LEU A 320 6.93 3.81 -17.50
C LEU A 320 5.63 2.99 -17.56
N ASP A 321 4.95 3.00 -18.70
CA ASP A 321 3.71 2.25 -18.93
C ASP A 321 3.99 0.74 -18.96
N ALA A 322 5.10 0.29 -19.55
CA ALA A 322 5.48 -1.12 -19.55
C ALA A 322 5.81 -1.63 -18.13
N TYR A 323 6.47 -0.81 -17.30
CA TYR A 323 6.75 -1.16 -15.90
C TYR A 323 5.49 -1.18 -15.03
N GLN A 324 4.57 -0.23 -15.23
CA GLN A 324 3.28 -0.22 -14.54
C GLN A 324 2.40 -1.41 -14.96
N ARG A 325 2.33 -1.74 -16.25
CA ARG A 325 1.63 -2.93 -16.76
C ARG A 325 2.24 -4.22 -16.23
N TYR A 326 3.58 -4.31 -16.14
CA TYR A 326 4.25 -5.46 -15.54
C TYR A 326 3.91 -5.60 -14.04
N ARG A 327 3.91 -4.50 -13.28
CA ARG A 327 3.48 -4.50 -11.86
C ARG A 327 2.02 -4.91 -11.71
N LEU A 328 1.12 -4.36 -12.51
CA LEU A 328 -0.31 -4.71 -12.53
C LEU A 328 -0.51 -6.19 -12.89
N ALA A 329 0.17 -6.70 -13.91
CA ALA A 329 0.10 -8.11 -14.30
C ALA A 329 0.61 -9.05 -13.20
N LYS A 330 1.65 -8.64 -12.45
CA LYS A 330 2.16 -9.42 -11.31
C LYS A 330 1.18 -9.44 -10.14
N ILE A 331 0.56 -8.30 -9.81
CA ILE A 331 -0.49 -8.20 -8.77
C ILE A 331 -1.71 -9.03 -9.17
N MET A 332 -2.16 -8.92 -10.42
CA MET A 332 -3.31 -9.68 -10.92
C MET A 332 -3.06 -11.19 -10.95
N ARG A 333 -1.84 -11.65 -11.31
CA ARG A 333 -1.49 -13.07 -11.23
C ARG A 333 -1.52 -13.57 -9.78
N GLN A 334 -0.92 -12.84 -8.85
CA GLN A 334 -0.95 -13.21 -7.43
C GLN A 334 -2.37 -13.26 -6.88
N TRP A 335 -3.22 -12.30 -7.26
CA TRP A 335 -4.62 -12.29 -6.87
C TRP A 335 -5.39 -13.48 -7.45
N MET A 336 -5.21 -13.79 -8.74
CA MET A 336 -5.85 -14.95 -9.39
C MET A 336 -5.38 -16.29 -8.80
N GLU A 337 -4.11 -16.41 -8.44
CA GLU A 337 -3.58 -17.60 -7.76
C GLU A 337 -4.19 -17.76 -6.37
N ASN A 338 -4.27 -16.67 -5.60
CA ASN A 338 -4.89 -16.67 -4.28
C ASN A 338 -6.38 -17.01 -4.32
N GLN A 339 -7.13 -16.54 -5.33
CA GLN A 339 -8.54 -16.93 -5.52
C GLN A 339 -8.67 -18.44 -5.80
N ARG A 340 -7.80 -19.02 -6.64
CA ARG A 340 -7.79 -20.47 -6.90
C ARG A 340 -7.46 -21.30 -5.66
N THR A 341 -6.61 -20.81 -4.76
CA THR A 341 -6.34 -21.50 -3.49
C THR A 341 -7.51 -21.40 -2.52
N MET A 342 -8.21 -20.27 -2.48
CA MET A 342 -9.44 -20.11 -1.67
C MET A 342 -10.56 -21.03 -2.16
N ASP A 343 -10.77 -21.12 -3.48
CA ASP A 343 -11.78 -22.03 -4.05
C ASP A 343 -11.48 -23.50 -3.69
N LYS A 344 -10.20 -23.91 -3.77
CA LYS A 344 -9.79 -25.26 -3.36
C LYS A 344 -9.98 -25.55 -1.88
N GLN A 345 -9.80 -24.55 -1.01
CA GLN A 345 -10.02 -24.70 0.44
C GLN A 345 -11.50 -24.81 0.77
N ASN A 346 -12.35 -23.99 0.12
CA ASN A 346 -13.80 -24.08 0.26
C ASN A 346 -14.37 -25.42 -0.24
N ASP A 347 -13.85 -25.96 -1.34
CA ASP A 347 -14.24 -27.28 -1.84
C ASP A 347 -13.86 -28.39 -0.85
N GLN A 348 -12.69 -28.29 -0.23
CA GLN A 348 -12.19 -29.28 0.73
C GLN A 348 -12.95 -29.22 2.07
N GLU A 349 -13.38 -28.03 2.49
CA GLU A 349 -14.24 -27.83 3.67
C GLU A 349 -15.67 -28.32 3.43
N ASN A 350 -16.22 -28.13 2.23
CA ASN A 350 -17.53 -28.67 1.84
C ASN A 350 -17.54 -30.21 1.81
N ILE A 351 -16.50 -30.86 1.25
CA ILE A 351 -16.37 -32.33 1.24
C ILE A 351 -16.28 -32.88 2.67
N SER A 352 -15.54 -32.20 3.55
CA SER A 352 -15.39 -32.60 4.97
C SER A 352 -16.70 -32.49 5.74
N ASN A 353 -17.49 -31.43 5.48
CA ASN A 353 -18.78 -31.21 6.11
C ASN A 353 -19.87 -32.17 5.59
N GLU A 354 -19.78 -32.63 4.35
CA GLU A 354 -20.67 -33.65 3.78
C GLU A 354 -20.40 -35.04 4.39
N PHE A 355 -19.11 -35.39 4.58
CA PHE A 355 -18.69 -36.63 5.27
C PHE A 355 -19.13 -36.70 6.75
N LEU A 356 -19.19 -35.56 7.45
CA LEU A 356 -19.65 -35.48 8.84
C LEU A 356 -21.18 -35.60 8.97
N LYS A 357 -21.94 -35.22 7.93
CA LYS A 357 -23.40 -35.37 7.89
C LYS A 357 -23.84 -36.81 7.63
N GLU A 358 -23.09 -37.57 6.84
CA GLU A 358 -23.42 -38.99 6.59
C GLU A 358 -23.13 -39.90 7.80
N ASN A 359 -22.20 -39.53 8.69
CA ASN A 359 -21.82 -40.31 9.87
C ASN A 359 -22.60 -39.98 11.16
N THR A 360 -23.57 -39.06 11.12
CA THR A 360 -24.37 -38.66 12.29
C THR A 360 -25.81 -39.19 12.28
N THR A 361 -26.16 -40.01 11.28
CA THR A 361 -27.41 -40.78 11.22
C THR A 361 -27.14 -42.27 11.38
N PHE A 362 -26.94 -42.75 12.61
CA PHE A 362 -27.18 -44.13 13.03
C PHE A 362 -27.48 -44.21 14.52
#